data_AF-A0A1G7NG21-F1
#
_entry.id   AF-A0A1G7NG21-F1
#
_cell.length_a   1.000
_cell.length_b   1.000
_cell.length_c   1.000
_cell.angle_alpha   90.00
_cell.angle_beta   90.00
_cell.angle_gamma   90.00
#
_symmetry.space_group_name_H-M   'P 1'
#
loop_
_entity.id
_entity.type
_entity.pdbx_description
1 polymer ?
#
loop_
_entity_poly.entity_id
_entity_poly.type
_entity_poly.pdbx_seq_one_letter_code
_entity_poly.pdbx_strand_id
1 'polypeptide(L)'
;MIDYGYDLDTINNISDILKHKGETLAVAESVTAGQLQVAFSLAEGATQIFQGGITAYNIGQKSRHLLIDPIHGANCNCVSEKVADQMAAQVVSLFAADWGIAITGYASPVPEQNIHDLFAYYTIYYRNKCIKHERITAPHNDILTVRLHFTNAVLRKFYDACRTINI
;
A
#
# COMPACT_ATOMS: atom_id res chain seq x y z
N MET A 1 -1.39 27.40 -6.33
CA MET A 1 -1.91 26.09 -5.90
C MET A 1 -0.85 25.44 -5.05
N ILE A 2 -1.22 24.84 -3.92
CA ILE A 2 -0.29 24.06 -3.10
C ILE A 2 -0.06 22.73 -3.81
N ASP A 3 1.18 22.43 -4.16
CA ASP A 3 1.59 21.13 -4.68
C ASP A 3 1.88 20.20 -3.50
N TYR A 4 1.00 19.22 -3.29
CA TYR A 4 1.15 18.22 -2.23
C TYR A 4 2.06 17.05 -2.65
N GLY A 5 2.52 17.04 -3.91
CA GLY A 5 3.38 16.04 -4.50
C GLY A 5 2.72 14.68 -4.78
N TYR A 6 1.40 14.57 -4.61
CA TYR A 6 0.62 13.39 -5.02
C TYR A 6 0.30 13.45 -6.51
N ASP A 7 0.34 12.30 -7.17
CA ASP A 7 -0.03 12.12 -8.58
C ASP A 7 -1.57 12.11 -8.75
N LEU A 8 -2.17 13.31 -8.71
CA LEU A 8 -3.64 13.49 -8.73
C LEU A 8 -4.29 12.93 -9.99
N ASP A 9 -3.62 13.03 -11.14
CA ASP A 9 -4.12 12.46 -12.39
C ASP A 9 -4.24 10.93 -12.29
N THR A 10 -3.20 10.26 -11.76
CA THR A 10 -3.23 8.82 -11.53
C THR A 10 -4.32 8.43 -10.52
N ILE A 11 -4.47 9.19 -9.44
CA ILE A 11 -5.51 8.96 -8.41
C ILE A 11 -6.92 9.04 -9.01
N ASN A 12 -7.20 10.09 -9.80
CA ASN A 12 -8.51 10.29 -10.40
C ASN A 12 -8.82 9.24 -11.49
N ASN A 13 -7.83 8.88 -12.30
CA ASN A 13 -7.98 7.79 -13.28
C ASN A 13 -8.30 6.45 -12.62
N ILE A 14 -7.70 6.15 -11.46
CA ILE A 14 -8.06 4.96 -10.66
C ILE A 14 -9.52 5.05 -10.20
N SER A 15 -9.93 6.20 -9.67
CA SER A 15 -11.31 6.43 -9.24
C SER A 15 -12.31 6.17 -10.36
N ASP A 16 -12.05 6.70 -11.55
CA ASP A 16 -12.96 6.54 -12.69
C ASP A 16 -13.10 5.07 -13.12
N ILE A 17 -11.99 4.32 -13.15
CA ILE A 17 -12.03 2.88 -13.46
C ILE A 17 -12.85 2.12 -12.42
N LEU A 18 -12.60 2.37 -11.13
CA LEU A 18 -13.28 1.64 -10.04
C LEU A 18 -14.77 2.00 -9.97
N LYS A 19 -15.14 3.29 -10.11
CA LYS A 19 -16.54 3.73 -10.21
C LYS A 19 -17.26 3.05 -11.38
N HIS A 20 -16.63 2.99 -12.56
CA HIS A 20 -17.21 2.33 -13.73
C HIS A 20 -17.44 0.83 -13.49
N LYS A 21 -16.55 0.16 -12.75
CA LYS A 21 -16.67 -1.25 -12.40
C LYS A 21 -17.56 -1.52 -11.18
N GLY A 22 -17.96 -0.49 -10.44
CA GLY A 22 -18.65 -0.63 -9.16
C GLY A 22 -17.78 -1.31 -8.09
N GLU A 23 -16.46 -1.13 -8.16
CA GLU A 23 -15.49 -1.78 -7.29
C GLU A 23 -14.93 -0.82 -6.23
N THR A 24 -14.46 -1.39 -5.12
CA THR A 24 -13.93 -0.63 -3.99
C THR A 24 -12.54 -1.12 -3.56
N LEU A 25 -11.79 -0.28 -2.85
CA LEU A 25 -10.43 -0.57 -2.39
C LEU A 25 -10.24 -0.25 -0.91
N ALA A 26 -9.34 -1.00 -0.27
CA ALA A 26 -8.83 -0.71 1.06
C ALA A 26 -7.30 -0.87 1.12
N VAL A 27 -6.65 -0.22 2.09
CA VAL A 27 -5.18 -0.21 2.17
C VAL A 27 -4.65 -0.56 3.56
N ALA A 28 -3.58 -1.35 3.60
CA ALA A 28 -2.82 -1.68 4.80
C ALA A 28 -1.39 -1.11 4.72
N GLU A 29 -1.11 -0.11 5.54
CA GLU A 29 0.14 0.64 5.46
C GLU A 29 1.06 0.37 6.65
N SER A 30 2.36 0.29 6.37
CA SER A 30 3.41 0.45 7.37
C SER A 30 4.31 1.61 7.00
N VAL A 31 5.14 1.45 5.96
CA VAL A 31 6.22 2.39 5.65
C VAL A 31 5.73 3.78 5.22
N THR A 32 4.62 3.87 4.50
CA THR A 32 3.98 5.12 4.03
C THR A 32 3.16 5.83 5.10
N ALA A 33 2.89 5.17 6.23
CA ALA A 33 2.31 5.77 7.43
C ALA A 33 1.01 6.58 7.21
N GLY A 34 0.15 6.17 6.27
CA GLY A 34 -1.13 6.83 5.99
C GLY A 34 -1.16 7.62 4.68
N GLN A 35 -0.03 7.77 3.98
CA GLN A 35 0.01 8.55 2.75
C GLN A 35 -0.79 7.93 1.59
N LEU A 36 -0.93 6.59 1.53
CA LEU A 36 -1.86 5.98 0.56
C LEU A 36 -3.31 6.31 0.91
N GLN A 37 -3.69 6.27 2.19
CA GLN A 37 -5.04 6.68 2.61
C GLN A 37 -5.32 8.15 2.27
N VAL A 38 -4.35 9.04 2.49
CA VAL A 38 -4.45 10.45 2.06
C VAL A 38 -4.64 10.52 0.55
N ALA A 39 -3.79 9.86 -0.24
CA ALA A 39 -3.88 9.87 -1.70
C ALA A 39 -5.27 9.43 -2.20
N PHE A 40 -5.78 8.28 -1.73
CA PHE A 40 -7.09 7.81 -2.16
C PHE A 40 -8.26 8.66 -1.67
N SER A 41 -8.11 9.34 -0.52
CA SER A 41 -9.11 10.31 -0.05
C SER A 41 -9.20 11.59 -0.90
N LEU A 42 -8.16 11.91 -1.67
CA LEU A 42 -8.12 13.06 -2.57
C LEU A 42 -8.82 12.80 -3.92
N ALA A 43 -9.23 11.56 -4.19
CA ALA A 43 -9.86 11.20 -5.45
C ALA A 43 -11.23 11.84 -5.64
N GLU A 44 -11.56 12.19 -6.88
CA GLU A 44 -12.92 12.61 -7.25
C GLU A 44 -13.91 11.46 -7.03
N GLY A 45 -14.84 11.67 -6.09
CA GLY A 45 -15.80 10.63 -5.67
C GLY A 45 -15.18 9.57 -4.76
N ALA A 46 -14.14 9.90 -3.98
CA ALA A 46 -13.44 8.96 -3.09
C ALA A 46 -14.37 8.08 -2.23
N THR A 47 -15.49 8.62 -1.73
CA THR A 47 -16.48 7.85 -0.94
C THR A 47 -17.13 6.69 -1.68
N GLN A 48 -17.09 6.66 -3.01
CA GLN A 48 -17.62 5.56 -3.83
C GLN A 48 -16.63 4.41 -4.00
N ILE A 49 -15.33 4.68 -3.90
CA ILE A 49 -14.28 3.72 -4.24
C ILE A 49 -13.38 3.34 -3.05
N PHE A 50 -13.29 4.17 -2.02
CA PHE A 50 -12.32 4.00 -0.95
C PHE A 50 -13.00 3.67 0.38
N GLN A 51 -12.85 2.43 0.83
CA GLN A 51 -13.42 1.94 2.09
C GLN A 51 -12.63 2.40 3.33
N GLY A 52 -11.43 2.94 3.12
CA GLY A 52 -10.49 3.29 4.18
C GLY A 52 -9.30 2.32 4.25
N GLY A 53 -8.69 2.24 5.41
CA GLY A 53 -7.52 1.41 5.60
C GLY A 53 -7.02 1.37 7.03
N ILE A 54 -5.87 0.74 7.21
CA ILE A 54 -5.20 0.62 8.50
C ILE A 54 -3.73 0.94 8.37
N THR A 55 -3.22 1.76 9.30
CA THR A 55 -1.79 1.95 9.50
C THR A 55 -1.31 1.02 10.61
N ALA A 56 -0.70 -0.10 10.24
CA ALA A 56 -0.17 -1.12 11.17
C ALA A 56 1.36 -1.00 11.25
N TYR A 57 1.86 -0.06 12.05
CA TYR A 57 3.28 0.34 11.99
C TYR A 57 4.23 -0.68 12.63
N ASN A 58 3.86 -1.30 13.75
CA ASN A 58 4.70 -2.29 14.44
C ASN A 58 4.16 -3.73 14.29
N ILE A 59 5.00 -4.71 14.63
CA ILE A 59 4.67 -6.14 14.56
C ILE A 59 3.40 -6.48 15.35
N GLY A 60 3.21 -5.90 16.54
CA GLY A 60 2.03 -6.14 17.36
C GLY A 60 0.74 -5.73 16.67
N GLN A 61 0.74 -4.58 15.99
CA GLN A 61 -0.43 -4.13 15.21
C GLN A 61 -0.65 -4.98 13.96
N LYS A 62 0.43 -5.36 13.27
CA LYS A 62 0.36 -6.26 12.10
C LYS A 62 -0.21 -7.62 12.49
N SER A 63 0.27 -8.24 13.56
CA SER A 63 -0.23 -9.52 14.04
C SER A 63 -1.66 -9.44 14.56
N ARG A 64 -2.01 -8.39 15.32
CA ARG A 64 -3.35 -8.23 15.89
C ARG A 64 -4.43 -7.98 14.83
N HIS A 65 -4.16 -7.08 13.90
CA HIS A 65 -5.20 -6.58 12.98
C HIS A 65 -5.11 -7.18 11.58
N LEU A 66 -3.91 -7.58 11.16
CA LEU A 66 -3.65 -8.13 9.82
C LEU A 66 -3.25 -9.61 9.87
N LEU A 67 -3.37 -10.26 11.04
CA LEU A 67 -3.13 -11.69 11.26
C LEU A 67 -1.75 -12.17 10.78
N ILE A 68 -0.76 -11.26 10.79
CA ILE A 68 0.63 -11.61 10.46
C ILE A 68 1.19 -12.51 11.55
N ASP A 69 1.76 -13.64 11.16
CA ASP A 69 2.46 -14.54 12.07
C ASP A 69 3.59 -13.77 12.80
N PRO A 70 3.53 -13.60 14.12
CA PRO A 70 4.52 -12.85 14.88
C PRO A 70 5.92 -13.48 14.82
N ILE A 71 6.03 -14.80 14.65
CA ILE A 71 7.33 -15.48 14.54
C ILE A 71 7.97 -15.13 13.19
N HIS A 72 7.23 -15.30 12.09
CA HIS A 72 7.69 -14.88 10.77
C HIS A 72 7.99 -13.38 10.70
N GLY A 73 7.10 -12.56 11.27
CA GLY A 73 7.25 -11.11 11.33
C GLY A 73 8.52 -10.69 12.06
N ALA A 74 8.84 -11.31 13.21
CA ALA A 74 10.05 -10.99 13.96
C ALA A 74 11.32 -11.31 13.15
N ASN A 75 11.34 -12.45 12.46
CA ASN A 75 12.51 -12.89 11.67
C ASN A 75 12.84 -11.99 10.48
N CYS A 76 11.86 -11.28 9.91
CA CYS A 76 12.05 -10.35 8.80
C CYS A 76 11.79 -8.88 9.16
N ASN A 77 11.65 -8.57 10.45
CA ASN A 77 11.26 -7.25 10.95
C ASN A 77 9.98 -6.71 10.26
N CYS A 78 9.05 -7.61 9.93
CA CYS A 78 7.84 -7.34 9.15
C CYS A 78 8.07 -6.70 7.76
N VAL A 79 9.26 -6.83 7.19
CA VAL A 79 9.59 -6.34 5.84
C VAL A 79 9.95 -7.52 4.95
N SER A 80 8.93 -8.09 4.32
CA SER A 80 9.06 -9.13 3.30
C SER A 80 7.86 -9.11 2.36
N GLU A 81 8.03 -9.72 1.18
CA GLU A 81 6.96 -9.96 0.22
C GLU A 81 5.80 -10.73 0.86
N LYS A 82 6.09 -11.80 1.60
CA LYS A 82 5.08 -12.61 2.31
C LYS A 82 4.26 -11.78 3.30
N VAL A 83 4.89 -10.86 4.03
CA VAL A 83 4.16 -9.97 4.94
C VAL A 83 3.27 -9.00 4.16
N ALA A 84 3.75 -8.42 3.05
CA ALA A 84 2.92 -7.57 2.19
C ALA A 84 1.71 -8.33 1.62
N ASP A 85 1.91 -9.59 1.18
CA ASP A 85 0.83 -10.43 0.66
C ASP A 85 -0.25 -10.73 1.71
N GLN A 86 0.17 -11.12 2.92
CA GLN A 86 -0.76 -11.36 4.03
C GLN A 86 -1.51 -10.08 4.43
N MET A 87 -0.82 -8.94 4.49
CA MET A 87 -1.44 -7.65 4.78
C MET A 87 -2.49 -7.28 3.73
N ALA A 88 -2.21 -7.47 2.44
CA ALA A 88 -3.12 -7.10 1.36
C ALA A 88 -4.35 -8.01 1.31
N ALA A 89 -4.18 -9.32 1.51
CA ALA A 89 -5.30 -10.25 1.60
C ALA A 89 -6.20 -9.95 2.82
N GLN A 90 -5.59 -9.63 3.97
CA GLN A 90 -6.34 -9.38 5.18
C GLN A 90 -7.10 -8.04 5.15
N VAL A 91 -6.56 -7.01 4.49
CA VAL A 91 -7.25 -5.72 4.41
C VAL A 91 -8.49 -5.77 3.51
N VAL A 92 -8.47 -6.57 2.44
CA VAL A 92 -9.67 -6.87 1.63
C VAL A 92 -10.79 -7.39 2.52
N SER A 93 -10.47 -8.39 3.35
CA SER A 93 -11.45 -9.02 4.23
C SER A 93 -11.94 -8.08 5.33
N LEU A 94 -11.04 -7.27 5.91
CA LEU A 94 -11.35 -6.38 7.03
C LEU A 94 -12.30 -5.24 6.62
N PHE A 95 -12.18 -4.74 5.40
CA PHE A 95 -12.96 -3.61 4.89
C PHE A 95 -14.05 -3.99 3.88
N ALA A 96 -14.22 -5.30 3.61
CA ALA A 96 -15.12 -5.80 2.58
C ALA A 96 -14.91 -5.09 1.21
N ALA A 97 -13.66 -4.89 0.83
CA ALA A 97 -13.28 -4.22 -0.41
C ALA A 97 -13.03 -5.23 -1.55
N ASP A 98 -13.13 -4.81 -2.81
CA ASP A 98 -12.73 -5.65 -3.94
C ASP A 98 -11.21 -5.72 -4.10
N TRP A 99 -10.54 -4.61 -3.80
CA TRP A 99 -9.10 -4.46 -3.92
C TRP A 99 -8.43 -4.21 -2.57
N GLY A 100 -7.26 -4.81 -2.38
CA GLY A 100 -6.39 -4.58 -1.23
C GLY A 100 -5.01 -4.16 -1.68
N ILE A 101 -4.49 -3.09 -1.11
CA ILE A 101 -3.09 -2.70 -1.29
C ILE A 101 -2.40 -2.78 0.05
N ALA A 102 -1.24 -3.42 0.11
CA ALA A 102 -0.39 -3.35 1.29
C ALA A 102 1.01 -2.89 0.95
N ILE A 103 1.65 -2.20 1.91
CA ILE A 103 3.04 -1.79 1.77
C ILE A 103 3.80 -1.83 3.10
N THR A 104 4.98 -2.47 3.09
CA THR A 104 5.90 -2.57 4.23
C THR A 104 7.34 -2.44 3.77
N GLY A 105 8.19 -1.77 4.53
CA GLY A 105 9.49 -1.34 4.05
C GLY A 105 10.26 -0.42 4.99
N TYR A 106 11.39 0.06 4.50
CA TYR A 106 12.29 0.99 5.17
C TYR A 106 12.32 2.32 4.41
N ALA A 107 11.78 3.38 5.03
CA ALA A 107 11.90 4.75 4.54
C ALA A 107 13.13 5.49 5.12
N SER A 108 13.90 4.83 5.97
CA SER A 108 15.15 5.32 6.53
C SER A 108 16.10 4.14 6.79
N PRO A 109 17.42 4.33 6.74
CA PRO A 109 18.38 3.25 7.02
C PRO A 109 18.23 2.72 8.44
N VAL A 110 18.55 1.45 8.65
CA VAL A 110 18.63 0.79 9.96
C VAL A 110 20.02 0.14 10.10
N PRO A 111 21.05 0.91 10.49
CA PRO A 111 22.43 0.43 10.53
C PRO A 111 22.62 -0.78 11.46
N GLU A 112 21.90 -0.84 12.58
CA GLU A 112 21.97 -1.95 13.53
C GLU A 112 21.51 -3.29 12.96
N GLN A 113 20.77 -3.26 11.85
CA GLN A 113 20.33 -4.45 11.11
C GLN A 113 21.06 -4.59 9.76
N ASN A 114 22.12 -3.80 9.51
CA ASN A 114 22.85 -3.74 8.25
C ASN A 114 21.95 -3.39 7.05
N ILE A 115 20.93 -2.53 7.27
CA ILE A 115 20.00 -2.08 6.24
C ILE A 115 20.36 -0.64 5.87
N HIS A 116 20.98 -0.49 4.70
CA HIS A 116 21.35 0.81 4.16
C HIS A 116 20.38 1.29 3.08
N ASP A 117 19.89 0.37 2.26
CA ASP A 117 18.97 0.68 1.16
C ASP A 117 17.57 1.05 1.67
N LEU A 118 16.95 2.00 0.96
CA LEU A 118 15.54 2.35 1.16
C LEU A 118 14.68 1.56 0.18
N PHE A 119 13.82 0.70 0.69
CA PHE A 119 12.96 -0.13 -0.14
C PHE A 119 11.66 -0.51 0.56
N ALA A 120 10.67 -0.89 -0.23
CA ALA A 120 9.43 -1.43 0.25
C ALA A 120 8.98 -2.62 -0.60
N TYR A 121 8.33 -3.59 0.04
CA TYR A 121 7.49 -4.56 -0.63
C TYR A 121 6.06 -4.03 -0.65
N TYR A 122 5.41 -4.12 -1.80
CA TYR A 122 3.99 -3.87 -1.92
C TYR A 122 3.29 -5.05 -2.56
N THR A 123 2.01 -5.20 -2.25
CA THR A 123 1.12 -6.18 -2.88
C THR A 123 -0.18 -5.51 -3.28
N ILE A 124 -0.65 -5.83 -4.48
CA ILE A 124 -2.00 -5.54 -4.98
C ILE A 124 -2.76 -6.86 -5.04
N TYR A 125 -3.87 -6.90 -4.31
CA TYR A 125 -4.73 -8.04 -4.15
C TYR A 125 -6.11 -7.70 -4.71
N TYR A 126 -6.72 -8.64 -5.42
CA TYR A 126 -8.07 -8.51 -5.95
C TYR A 126 -8.90 -9.70 -5.49
N ARG A 127 -9.92 -9.43 -4.69
CA ARG A 127 -10.80 -10.41 -4.04
C ARG A 127 -10.01 -11.46 -3.27
N ASN A 128 -9.74 -12.61 -3.87
CA ASN A 128 -9.04 -13.75 -3.27
C ASN A 128 -7.71 -14.09 -3.97
N LYS A 129 -7.18 -13.18 -4.78
CA LYS A 129 -5.99 -13.42 -5.60
C LYS A 129 -5.00 -12.27 -5.52
N CYS A 130 -3.73 -12.62 -5.31
CA CYS A 130 -2.63 -11.68 -5.51
C CYS A 130 -2.48 -11.41 -7.01
N ILE A 131 -2.59 -10.15 -7.40
CA ILE A 131 -2.45 -9.70 -8.78
C ILE A 131 -1.01 -9.31 -9.08
N LYS A 132 -0.37 -8.66 -8.12
CA LYS A 132 1.00 -8.18 -8.27
C LYS A 132 1.63 -8.00 -6.90
N HIS A 133 2.89 -8.38 -6.79
CA HIS A 133 3.73 -8.12 -5.64
C HIS A 133 5.16 -7.88 -6.14
N GLU A 134 5.80 -6.82 -5.67
CA GLU A 134 7.16 -6.46 -6.10
C GLU A 134 7.88 -5.70 -4.99
N ARG A 135 9.21 -5.65 -5.11
CA ARG A 135 10.06 -4.73 -4.35
C ARG A 135 10.27 -3.44 -5.14
N ILE A 136 10.11 -2.29 -4.48
CA ILE A 136 10.48 -0.97 -5.00
C ILE A 136 11.57 -0.34 -4.13
N THR A 137 12.44 0.44 -4.75
CA THR A 137 13.54 1.15 -4.08
C THR A 137 13.35 2.65 -4.20
N ALA A 138 13.87 3.42 -3.25
CA ALA A 138 13.89 4.87 -3.32
C ALA A 138 15.34 5.38 -3.23
N PRO A 139 15.66 6.50 -3.90
CA PRO A 139 16.92 7.21 -3.64
C PRO A 139 16.94 7.71 -2.19
N HIS A 140 18.15 7.86 -1.63
CA HIS A 140 18.31 8.46 -0.31
C HIS A 140 17.77 9.89 -0.29
N ASN A 141 16.84 10.15 0.61
CA ASN A 141 16.25 11.45 0.85
C ASN A 141 15.68 11.52 2.27
N ASP A 142 15.06 12.65 2.62
CA ASP A 142 14.29 12.74 3.86
C ASP A 142 13.11 11.75 3.87
N ILE A 143 12.69 11.35 5.08
CA ILE A 143 11.70 10.31 5.27
C ILE A 143 10.34 10.62 4.61
N LEU A 144 9.93 11.89 4.55
CA LEU A 144 8.65 12.27 3.96
C LEU A 144 8.70 12.15 2.44
N THR A 145 9.80 12.58 1.82
CA THR A 145 10.02 12.42 0.38
C THR A 145 10.10 10.95 -0.02
N VAL A 146 10.77 10.11 0.78
CA VAL A 146 10.86 8.66 0.51
C VAL A 146 9.50 7.99 0.62
N ARG A 147 8.69 8.34 1.63
CA ARG A 147 7.33 7.83 1.77
C ARG A 147 6.43 8.25 0.60
N LEU A 148 6.54 9.51 0.17
CA LEU A 148 5.76 10.02 -0.95
C LEU A 148 6.17 9.34 -2.26
N HIS A 149 7.48 9.08 -2.43
CA HIS A 149 7.99 8.30 -3.54
C HIS A 149 7.39 6.90 -3.59
N PHE A 150 7.39 6.16 -2.48
CA PHE A 150 6.75 4.84 -2.40
C PHE A 150 5.24 4.91 -2.68
N THR A 151 4.56 5.91 -2.13
CA THR A 151 3.13 6.13 -2.34
C THR A 151 2.81 6.30 -3.83
N ASN A 152 3.47 7.25 -4.50
CA ASN A 152 3.25 7.50 -5.92
C ASN A 152 3.67 6.33 -6.81
N ALA A 153 4.72 5.58 -6.42
CA ALA A 153 5.11 4.37 -7.13
C ALA A 153 3.99 3.32 -7.06
N VAL A 154 3.41 3.07 -5.89
CA VAL A 154 2.33 2.11 -5.71
C VAL A 154 1.04 2.56 -6.41
N LEU A 155 0.72 3.85 -6.40
CA LEU A 155 -0.43 4.40 -7.13
C LEU A 155 -0.35 4.09 -8.63
N ARG A 156 0.81 4.31 -9.26
CA ARG A 156 1.01 3.98 -10.68
C ARG A 156 0.88 2.48 -10.94
N LYS A 157 1.47 1.64 -10.08
CA LYS A 157 1.37 0.17 -10.20
C LYS A 157 -0.07 -0.32 -10.03
N PHE A 158 -0.84 0.32 -9.16
CA PHE A 158 -2.26 0.00 -8.97
C PHE A 158 -3.11 0.44 -10.16
N TYR A 159 -2.84 1.61 -10.72
CA TYR A 159 -3.47 2.06 -11.96
C TYR A 159 -3.26 1.07 -13.11
N ASP A 160 -2.03 0.58 -13.29
CA ASP A 160 -1.71 -0.45 -14.30
C ASP A 160 -2.49 -1.75 -14.05
N ALA A 161 -2.62 -2.18 -12.79
CA ALA A 161 -3.39 -3.37 -12.42
C ALA A 161 -4.89 -3.20 -12.73
N CYS A 162 -5.48 -2.05 -12.42
CA CYS A 162 -6.89 -1.75 -12.68
C CYS A 162 -7.25 -1.83 -14.16
N ARG A 163 -6.30 -1.47 -15.05
CA ARG A 163 -6.47 -1.47 -16.51
C ARG A 163 -6.30 -2.84 -17.16
N THR A 164 -5.55 -3.74 -16.54
CA THR A 164 -5.19 -5.03 -17.14
C THR A 164 -6.17 -6.13 -16.77
N ILE A 165 -6.87 -6.01 -15.63
CA ILE A 165 -7.94 -6.93 -15.27
C ILE A 165 -9.22 -6.51 -16.00
N ASN A 166 -9.47 -7.15 -17.14
CA ASN A 166 -10.81 -7.24 -17.72
C ASN A 166 -11.54 -8.38 -17.00
N ILE A 167 -12.66 -8.06 -16.37
CA ILE A 167 -13.58 -9.02 -15.76
C ILE A 167 -14.71 -9.24 -16.75
#